data_AF-A0A6P0GK96-F1
#
_entry.id   AF-A0A6P0GK96-F1
#
_cell.length_a   1.000
_cell.length_b   1.000
_cell.length_c   1.000
_cell.angle_alpha   90.00
_cell.angle_beta   90.00
_cell.angle_gamma   90.00
#
_symmetry.space_group_name_H-M   'P 1'
#
loop_
_entity.id
_entity.type
_entity.pdbx_description
1 polymer ?
#
loop_
_entity_poly.entity_id
_entity_poly.type
_entity_poly.pdbx_seq_one_letter_code
_entity_poly.pdbx_strand_id
1 'polypeptide(L)'
;MSRAAEATPSVRPPSYRSPAPYPPRPQLQPLPEFAGTASPRPHPTVEARVEAFVVEWYLAGRSLRELGELTERWFGAVRNILSKADVPRRGSGASVLRSSTR
;
A
#
# COMPACT_ATOMS: atom_id res chain seq x y z
N MET A 1 -48.73 -37.56 -23.43
CA MET A 1 -47.41 -36.97 -23.76
C MET A 1 -47.71 -35.71 -24.56
N SER A 2 -47.36 -34.48 -24.18
CA SER A 2 -46.07 -34.01 -23.67
C SER A 2 -46.18 -32.71 -22.86
N ARG A 3 -45.19 -32.58 -21.99
CA ARG A 3 -44.80 -31.53 -21.04
C ARG A 3 -45.10 -30.08 -21.46
N ALA A 4 -45.81 -29.34 -20.59
CA ALA A 4 -45.77 -27.88 -20.57
C ALA A 4 -44.39 -27.44 -20.07
N ALA A 5 -43.73 -26.55 -20.80
CA ALA A 5 -42.46 -25.96 -20.42
C ALA A 5 -42.68 -24.98 -19.27
N GLU A 6 -42.15 -25.32 -18.10
CA GLU A 6 -42.13 -24.47 -16.91
C GLU A 6 -41.16 -23.31 -17.17
N ALA A 7 -41.71 -22.09 -17.33
CA ALA A 7 -40.91 -20.89 -17.48
C ALA A 7 -40.19 -20.60 -16.16
N THR A 8 -38.87 -20.75 -16.16
CA THR A 8 -38.01 -20.44 -15.03
C THR A 8 -38.07 -18.92 -14.75
N PRO A 9 -38.42 -18.47 -13.53
CA PRO A 9 -38.36 -17.05 -13.22
C PRO A 9 -36.91 -16.60 -13.22
N SER A 10 -36.57 -15.72 -14.18
CA SER A 10 -35.28 -15.05 -14.27
C SER A 10 -35.12 -14.11 -13.06
N VAL A 11 -34.44 -14.59 -12.02
CA VAL A 11 -34.06 -13.80 -10.85
C VAL A 11 -33.11 -12.70 -11.32
N ARG A 12 -33.58 -11.45 -11.38
CA ARG A 12 -32.68 -10.29 -11.56
C ARG A 12 -31.70 -10.28 -10.39
N PRO A 13 -30.38 -10.17 -10.64
CA PRO A 13 -29.43 -10.01 -9.54
C PRO A 13 -29.77 -8.75 -8.73
N PRO A 14 -29.53 -8.74 -7.41
CA PRO A 14 -29.76 -7.56 -6.60
C PRO A 14 -28.95 -6.39 -7.18
N SER A 15 -29.64 -5.28 -7.45
CA SER A 15 -29.02 -4.04 -7.88
C SER A 15 -28.04 -3.58 -6.81
N TYR A 16 -26.73 -3.65 -7.08
CA TYR A 16 -25.72 -3.11 -6.16
C TYR A 16 -25.99 -1.62 -5.94
N ARG A 17 -26.27 -1.23 -4.69
CA ARG A 17 -26.35 0.17 -4.28
C ARG A 17 -25.03 0.84 -4.64
N SER A 18 -25.08 1.96 -5.37
CA SER A 18 -23.87 2.70 -5.76
C SER A 18 -22.97 2.92 -4.54
N PRO A 19 -21.65 2.64 -4.66
CA PRO A 19 -20.74 2.78 -3.53
C PRO A 19 -20.70 4.25 -3.09
N ALA A 20 -20.69 4.47 -1.78
CA ALA A 20 -20.51 5.81 -1.23
C ALA A 20 -19.16 6.38 -1.70
N PRO A 21 -19.08 7.69 -2.01
CA PRO A 21 -17.80 8.32 -2.33
C PRO A 21 -16.87 8.22 -1.12
N TYR A 22 -15.74 7.54 -1.29
CA TYR A 22 -14.70 7.46 -0.27
C TYR A 22 -13.90 8.76 -0.25
N PRO A 23 -13.62 9.34 0.93
CA PRO A 23 -12.82 10.55 1.01
C PRO A 23 -11.40 10.27 0.47
N PRO A 24 -10.79 11.25 -0.21
CA PRO A 24 -9.42 11.11 -0.68
C PRO A 24 -8.48 10.93 0.51
N ARG A 25 -7.54 10.00 0.38
CA ARG A 25 -6.56 9.74 1.43
C ARG A 25 -5.53 10.89 1.48
N PRO A 26 -5.17 11.40 2.68
CA PRO A 26 -4.04 12.32 2.82
C PRO A 26 -2.76 11.72 2.24
N GLN A 27 -1.98 12.53 1.51
CA GLN A 27 -0.65 12.18 0.99
C GLN A 27 0.39 13.01 1.74
N LEU A 28 1.51 12.39 2.11
CA LEU A 28 2.63 13.10 2.70
C LEU A 28 3.43 13.82 1.62
N GLN A 29 3.97 14.99 1.97
CA GLN A 29 4.93 15.68 1.11
C GLN A 29 6.32 15.06 1.30
N PRO A 30 7.14 14.98 0.24
CA PRO A 30 8.53 14.61 0.36
C PRO A 30 9.28 15.52 1.34
N LEU A 31 10.22 14.95 2.08
CA LEU A 31 11.11 15.76 2.90
C LEU A 31 12.01 16.62 2.00
N PRO A 32 12.33 17.88 2.39
CA PRO A 32 13.14 18.78 1.57
C PRO A 32 14.49 18.19 1.15
N GLU A 33 15.09 17.33 1.98
CA GLU A 33 16.36 16.65 1.72
C GLU A 33 16.28 15.55 0.63
N PHE A 34 15.08 15.06 0.33
CA PHE A 34 14.86 14.01 -0.68
C PHE A 34 14.08 14.52 -1.89
N ALA A 35 13.41 15.67 -1.79
CA ALA A 35 12.67 16.29 -2.87
C ALA A 35 13.57 16.56 -4.09
N GLY A 36 13.11 16.15 -5.28
CA GLY A 36 13.82 16.28 -6.55
C GLY A 36 15.00 15.32 -6.72
N THR A 37 15.24 14.40 -5.77
CA THR A 37 16.39 13.48 -5.83
C THR A 37 16.07 12.16 -6.52
N ALA A 38 14.81 11.93 -6.87
CA ALA A 38 14.31 10.73 -7.56
C ALA A 38 14.73 10.71 -9.04
N SER A 39 16.03 10.73 -9.30
CA SER A 39 16.62 10.63 -10.64
C SER A 39 16.89 9.17 -11.01
N PRO A 40 16.86 8.79 -12.30
CA PRO A 40 17.31 7.47 -12.76
C PRO A 40 18.75 7.11 -12.34
N ARG A 41 19.60 8.10 -12.09
CA ARG A 41 20.96 7.94 -11.56
C ARG A 41 21.19 8.97 -10.44
N PRO A 42 20.76 8.67 -9.21
CA PRO A 42 20.98 9.56 -8.09
C PRO A 42 22.46 9.62 -7.72
N HIS A 43 22.88 10.71 -7.08
CA HIS A 43 24.22 10.79 -6.51
C HIS A 43 24.37 9.74 -5.39
N PRO A 44 25.49 9.00 -5.30
CA PRO A 44 25.63 7.87 -4.37
C PRO A 44 25.44 8.28 -2.91
N THR A 45 25.87 9.48 -2.52
CA THR A 45 25.66 10.01 -1.17
C THR A 45 24.18 10.23 -0.84
N VAL A 46 23.37 10.62 -1.82
CA VAL A 46 21.93 10.82 -1.63
C VAL A 46 21.23 9.46 -1.55
N GLU A 47 21.64 8.51 -2.39
CA GLU A 47 21.15 7.13 -2.34
C GLU A 47 21.41 6.51 -0.95
N ALA A 48 22.63 6.61 -0.42
CA ALA A 48 22.97 6.10 0.91
C ALA A 48 22.12 6.74 2.04
N ARG A 49 21.82 8.05 1.96
CA ARG A 49 20.95 8.74 2.92
C ARG A 49 19.51 8.24 2.85
N VAL A 50 18.99 8.05 1.64
CA VAL A 50 17.64 7.49 1.44
C VAL A 50 17.57 6.06 1.98
N GLU A 51 18.58 5.24 1.71
CA GLU A 51 18.64 3.85 2.21
C GLU A 51 18.63 3.79 3.74
N ALA A 52 19.49 4.59 4.39
CA ALA A 52 19.54 4.68 5.85
C ALA A 52 18.20 5.15 6.43
N PHE A 53 17.62 6.22 5.88
CA PHE A 53 16.33 6.76 6.32
C PHE A 53 15.20 5.73 6.19
N VAL A 54 15.14 5.02 5.05
CA VAL A 54 14.11 4.00 4.80
C VAL A 54 14.21 2.87 5.82
N VAL A 55 15.42 2.36 6.09
CA VAL A 55 15.62 1.27 7.05
C VAL A 55 15.23 1.70 8.45
N GLU A 56 15.75 2.85 8.91
CA GLU A 56 15.49 3.38 10.25
C GLU A 56 13.98 3.56 10.50
N TRP A 57 13.30 4.28 9.61
CA TRP A 57 11.90 4.62 9.80
C TRP A 57 10.95 3.45 9.54
N TYR A 58 11.35 2.51 8.68
CA TYR A 58 10.63 1.24 8.56
C TYR A 58 10.65 0.48 9.88
N LEU A 59 11.82 0.29 10.47
CA LEU A 59 11.97 -0.36 11.77
C LEU A 59 11.19 0.38 12.86
N ALA A 60 11.19 1.72 12.83
CA ALA A 60 10.44 2.58 13.74
C ALA A 60 8.91 2.48 13.62
N GLY A 61 8.37 1.86 12.55
CA GLY A 61 6.93 1.64 12.45
C GLY A 61 6.29 2.11 11.15
N ARG A 62 6.96 2.97 10.38
CA ARG A 62 6.37 3.58 9.18
C ARG A 62 6.00 2.53 8.13
N SER A 63 4.91 2.78 7.43
CA SER A 63 4.49 1.95 6.31
C SER A 63 5.36 2.21 5.07
N LEU A 64 5.44 1.23 4.18
CA LEU A 64 6.11 1.37 2.87
C LEU A 64 5.58 2.57 2.06
N ARG A 65 4.29 2.90 2.27
CA ARG A 65 3.65 4.04 1.62
C ARG A 65 4.22 5.36 2.10
N GLU A 66 4.19 5.57 3.41
CA GLU A 66 4.68 6.81 4.01
C GLU A 66 6.15 7.01 3.67
N LEU A 67 6.96 5.94 3.71
CA LEU A 67 8.37 6.02 3.32
C LEU A 67 8.54 6.44 1.87
N GLY A 68 7.71 5.90 0.97
CA GLY A 68 7.75 6.28 -0.43
C GLY A 68 7.36 7.74 -0.68
N GLU A 69 6.32 8.21 0.01
CA GLU A 69 5.88 9.61 -0.06
C GLU A 69 6.94 10.56 0.53
N LEU A 70 7.54 10.23 1.69
CA LEU A 70 8.57 11.06 2.35
C LEU A 70 9.90 11.11 1.58
N THR A 71 10.26 10.04 0.87
CA THR A 71 11.53 9.94 0.13
C THR A 71 11.37 10.17 -1.37
N GLU A 72 10.16 10.49 -1.85
CA GLU A 72 9.83 10.59 -3.28
C GLU A 72 10.16 9.30 -4.06
N ARG A 73 10.14 8.14 -3.38
CA ARG A 73 10.39 6.84 -3.98
C ARG A 73 9.09 6.08 -4.13
N TRP A 74 8.88 5.51 -5.30
CA TRP A 74 7.78 4.57 -5.47
C TRP A 74 7.95 3.33 -4.58
N PHE A 75 6.83 2.67 -4.26
CA PHE A 75 6.78 1.51 -3.35
C PHE A 75 7.75 0.37 -3.71
N GLY A 76 8.00 0.17 -5.01
CA GLY A 76 8.93 -0.85 -5.51
C GLY A 76 10.37 -0.56 -5.06
N ALA A 77 10.81 0.70 -5.14
CA ALA A 77 12.14 1.10 -4.70
C ALA A 77 12.32 0.89 -3.19
N VAL A 78 11.33 1.26 -2.37
CA VAL A 78 11.38 1.04 -0.92
C VAL A 78 11.54 -0.45 -0.60
N ARG A 79 10.79 -1.33 -1.27
CA ARG A 79 10.93 -2.79 -1.10
C ARG A 79 12.32 -3.29 -1.50
N ASN A 80 12.88 -2.77 -2.59
CA ASN A 80 14.21 -3.14 -3.04
C ASN A 80 15.28 -2.73 -2.03
N ILE A 81 15.22 -1.51 -1.51
CA ILE A 81 16.11 -1.01 -0.45
C ILE A 81 16.08 -1.94 0.78
N LEU A 82 14.89 -2.27 1.28
CA LEU A 82 14.75 -3.19 2.42
C LEU A 82 15.31 -4.58 2.11
N SER A 83 15.15 -5.07 0.89
CA SER A 83 15.67 -6.37 0.47
C SER A 83 17.20 -6.36 0.39
N LYS A 84 17.81 -5.28 -0.13
CA LYS A 84 19.27 -5.10 -0.16
C LYS A 84 19.87 -5.02 1.24
N ALA A 85 19.14 -4.39 2.17
CA ALA A 85 19.54 -4.26 3.57
C ALA A 85 19.23 -5.50 4.43
N ASP A 86 18.74 -6.58 3.83
CA ASP A 86 18.30 -7.81 4.51
C ASP A 86 17.28 -7.58 5.65
N VAL A 87 16.45 -6.54 5.50
CA VAL A 87 15.40 -6.20 6.47
C VAL A 87 14.14 -7.02 6.16
N PRO A 88 13.71 -7.92 7.06
CA PRO A 88 12.53 -8.73 6.82
C PRO A 88 11.29 -7.85 6.76
N ARG A 89 10.47 -8.10 5.74
CA ARG A 89 9.19 -7.40 5.61
C ARG A 89 8.21 -7.94 6.65
N ARG A 90 7.51 -7.04 7.31
CA ARG A 90 6.38 -7.36 8.19
C ARG A 90 5.36 -8.20 7.41
N GLY A 91 4.87 -9.25 8.07
CA GLY A 91 3.89 -10.18 7.49
C GLY A 91 2.71 -9.44 6.88
N SER A 92 2.17 -10.00 5.79
CA SER A 92 1.02 -9.44 5.10
C SER A 92 -0.26 -9.82 5.85
N GLY A 93 -1.07 -8.84 6.24
CA GLY A 93 -2.39 -9.08 6.83
C GLY A 93 -2.78 -8.04 7.87
N ALA A 94 -4.09 -7.83 8.03
CA ALA A 94 -4.61 -7.19 9.23
C ALA A 94 -4.31 -8.12 10.42
N SER A 95 -3.67 -7.60 11.48
CA SER A 95 -3.65 -8.30 12.76
C SER A 95 -5.11 -8.58 13.14
N VAL A 96 -5.44 -9.84 13.43
CA VAL A 96 -6.77 -10.20 13.92
C VAL A 96 -7.04 -9.32 15.14
N LEU A 97 -8.02 -8.43 15.03
CA LEU A 97 -8.56 -7.70 16.16
C LEU A 97 -9.05 -8.76 17.14
N ARG A 98 -8.28 -9.05 18.19
CA ARG A 98 -8.83 -9.75 19.35
C ARG A 98 -9.81 -8.78 19.98
N SER A 99 -11.09 -8.97 19.67
CA SER A 99 -12.17 -8.41 20.46
C SER A 99 -11.95 -8.86 21.90
N SER A 100 -11.47 -7.96 22.73
CA SER A 100 -11.47 -8.14 24.17
C SER A 100 -12.93 -8.13 24.60
N THR A 101 -13.55 -9.30 24.66
CA THR A 101 -14.82 -9.49 25.35
C THR A 101 -14.60 -9.14 26.81
N ARG A 102 -15.33 -8.14 27.29
CA ARG A 102 -15.57 -7.90 28.71
C ARG A 102 -17.01 -8.27 29.01
#